data_AF-A0A4R6WI50-F1
#
_entry.id   AF-A0A4R6WI50-F1
#
_cell.length_a   1.000
_cell.length_b   1.000
_cell.length_c   1.000
_cell.angle_alpha   90.00
_cell.angle_beta   90.00
_cell.angle_gamma   90.00
#
_symmetry.space_group_name_H-M   'P 1'
#
loop_
_entity.id
_entity.type
_entity.pdbx_description
1 polymer ?
#
loop_
_entity_poly.entity_id
_entity_poly.type
_entity_poly.pdbx_seq_one_letter_code
_entity_poly.pdbx_strand_id
1 'polypeptide(L)' 'MNVLLFLIPIALCLGGIGLVAFLWSLRSGQYDDLEGAARRILFDEPDNPPGK' A
#
# COMPACT_ATOMS: atom_id res chain seq x y z
N MET A 1 19.69 24.44 19.87
CA MET A 1 20.29 23.54 18.84
C MET A 1 20.31 22.06 19.20
N ASN A 2 20.26 21.63 20.47
CA ASN A 2 20.45 20.22 20.83
C ASN A 2 19.33 19.28 20.32
N VAL A 3 18.09 19.76 20.22
CA VAL A 3 16.96 18.95 19.76
C VAL A 3 17.05 18.59 18.26
N LEU A 4 17.64 19.46 17.44
CA LEU A 4 17.79 19.22 16.01
C LEU A 4 18.72 18.02 15.74
N LEU A 5 19.71 17.77 16.60
CA LEU A 5 20.58 16.60 16.50
C LEU A 5 19.81 15.28 16.63
N PHE A 6 18.65 15.27 17.29
CA PHE A 6 17.77 14.11 17.39
C PHE A 6 16.69 14.12 16.30
N LEU A 7 16.09 15.28 16.03
CA LEU A 7 14.99 15.38 15.06
C LEU A 7 15.43 15.10 13.63
N ILE A 8 16.63 15.53 13.23
CA ILE A 8 17.14 15.28 11.87
C ILE A 8 17.28 13.77 11.58
N PRO A 9 18.01 12.97 12.39
CA PRO A 9 18.11 11.53 12.12
C PRO A 9 16.76 10.83 12.25
N ILE A 10 15.90 11.22 13.19
CA ILE A 10 14.54 10.65 13.32
C ILE A 10 13.73 10.91 12.05
N ALA A 11 13.75 12.14 11.52
CA ALA A 11 13.04 12.50 10.29
C ALA A 11 13.59 11.75 9.07
N LEU A 12 14.92 11.62 8.96
CA LEU A 12 15.57 10.84 7.90
C LEU A 12 15.21 9.34 7.99
N CYS A 13 15.19 8.76 9.18
CA CYS A 13 14.76 7.39 9.39
C CYS A 13 13.29 7.19 9.02
N LEU A 14 12.39 8.07 9.45
CA LEU A 14 10.98 8.02 9.10
C LEU A 14 10.77 8.14 7.57
N GLY A 15 11.44 9.10 6.94
CA GLY A 15 11.42 9.26 5.48
C GLY A 15 11.97 8.04 4.75
N GLY A 16 13.08 7.48 5.24
CA GLY A 16 13.71 6.28 4.68
C GLY A 16 12.83 5.04 4.81
N ILE A 17 12.20 4.83 5.96
CA ILE A 17 11.25 3.73 6.19
C ILE A 17 10.06 3.87 5.24
N GLY A 18 9.48 5.08 5.12
CA GLY A 18 8.39 5.36 4.20
C GLY A 18 8.78 5.08 2.74
N LEU A 19 9.97 5.51 2.33
CA LEU A 19 10.48 5.27 0.98
C LEU A 19 10.70 3.78 0.69
N VAL A 20 11.31 3.04 1.63
CA VAL A 20 11.52 1.59 1.48
C VAL A 20 10.18 0.85 1.41
N ALA A 21 9.23 1.19 2.28
CA ALA A 21 7.88 0.62 2.26
C ALA A 21 7.16 0.91 0.92
N PHE A 22 7.29 2.14 0.41
CA PHE A 22 6.73 2.53 -0.88
C PHE A 22 7.33 1.73 -2.04
N LEU A 23 8.66 1.64 -2.12
CA LEU A 23 9.33 0.86 -3.17
C LEU A 23 9.02 -0.64 -3.07
N TRP A 24 8.90 -1.18 -1.85
CA TRP A 24 8.47 -2.56 -1.63
C TRP A 24 7.03 -2.78 -2.11
N SER A 25 6.12 -1.84 -1.83
CA SER A 25 4.73 -1.88 -2.30
C SER A 25 4.66 -1.93 -3.84
N LEU A 26 5.43 -1.07 -4.53
CA LEU A 26 5.51 -1.10 -6.00
C LEU A 26 6.05 -2.42 -6.53
N ARG A 27 7.11 -2.97 -5.91
CA ARG A 27 7.70 -4.26 -6.34
C ARG A 27 6.78 -5.46 -6.04
N SER A 28 5.91 -5.35 -5.05
CA SER A 28 5.01 -6.43 -4.64
C SER A 28 3.84 -6.68 -5.60
N GLY A 29 3.68 -5.87 -6.66
CA GLY A 29 2.59 -6.01 -7.64
C GLY A 29 1.21 -5.69 -7.07
N GLN A 30 1.11 -5.10 -5.87
CA GLN A 30 -0.16 -4.72 -5.24
C GLN A 30 -0.96 -3.71 -6.07
N TYR A 31 -0.29 -2.93 -6.93
CA TYR A 31 -0.93 -1.96 -7.80
C TYR A 31 -1.49 -2.56 -9.10
N ASP A 32 -1.13 -3.80 -9.43
CA ASP A 32 -1.51 -4.43 -10.70
C ASP A 32 -2.98 -4.90 -10.70
N ASP A 33 -3.57 -5.18 -9.53
CA ASP A 33 -4.96 -5.63 -9.38
C ASP A 33 -5.86 -4.59 -8.67
N LEU A 34 -5.53 -3.30 -8.78
CA LEU A 34 -6.40 -2.24 -8.24
C LEU A 34 -7.73 -2.16 -8.99
N GLU A 35 -7.70 -2.37 -10.31
CA GLU A 35 -8.89 -2.32 -11.16
C GLU A 35 -9.83 -3.52 -10.93
N GLY A 36 -9.26 -4.72 -10.70
CA GLY A 36 -10.04 -5.91 -10.37
C GLY A 36 -10.64 -5.83 -8.97
N ALA A 37 -9.91 -5.30 -7.99
CA ALA A 37 -10.45 -5.04 -6.65
C ALA A 37 -11.62 -4.04 -6.67
N ALA A 38 -11.50 -2.95 -7.43
CA ALA A 38 -12.58 -1.98 -7.62
C ALA A 38 -13.81 -2.57 -8.32
N ARG A 39 -13.61 -3.50 -9.26
CA ARG A 39 -14.70 -4.21 -9.92
C ARG A 39 -15.44 -5.12 -8.94
N ARG A 40 -14.72 -5.85 -8.08
CA ARG A 40 -15.33 -6.76 -7.09
C ARG A 40 -16.18 -6.01 -6.05
N ILE A 41 -15.68 -4.89 -5.52
CA ILE A 41 -16.42 -4.12 -4.50
C ILE A 41 -17.68 -3.42 -5.06
N LEU A 42 -17.70 -3.11 -6.36
CA LEU A 42 -18.84 -2.45 -7.00
C LEU A 42 -19.86 -3.46 -7.54
N PHE A 43 -19.38 -4.63 -7.95
CA PHE A 43 -20.15 -5.74 -8.48
C PHE A 43 -19.99 -6.94 -7.55
N ASP A 44 -20.29 -6.78 -6.25
CA ASP A 44 -20.50 -7.89 -5.32
C ASP A 44 -21.69 -8.71 -5.86
N GLU A 45 -21.40 -9.54 -6.85
CA GLU A 45 -22.36 -10.41 -7.50
C GLU A 45 -22.68 -11.50 -6.49
N PRO A 46 -23.92 -11.54 -5.94
CA PRO A 46 -24.27 -12.57 -4.99
C PRO A 46 -24.13 -13.91 -5.72
N ASP A 47 -23.22 -14.74 -5.18
CA ASP A 47 -23.02 -16.15 -5.49
C ASP A 47 -24.10 -16.72 -6.42
N ASN A 48 -23.85 -16.72 -7.73
CA ASN A 48 -24.64 -17.56 -8.62
C ASN A 48 -24.07 -18.97 -8.48
N PRO A 49 -24.74 -19.90 -7.78
CA PRO A 49 -24.27 -21.28 -7.72
C PRO A 49 -24.19 -21.83 -9.15
N PRO A 50 -23.19 -22.68 -9.46
CA PRO A 50 -23.02 -23.20 -10.80
C PRO A 50 -24.29 -23.93 -11.23
N GLY A 51 -24.72 -23.62 -12.45
CA GLY A 51 -26.01 -23.98 -13.00
C GLY A 51 -26.36 -25.46 -12.88
N LYS A 52 -27.68 -25.70 -12.87
CA LYS A 52 -28.24 -26.92 -13.45
C LYS A 52 -28.42 -26.74 -14.94
#